data_AF-A0A7S1PSQ2-F1
#
_entry.id   AF-A0A7S1PSQ2-F1
#
_cell.length_a   1.000
_cell.length_b   1.000
_cell.length_c   1.000
_cell.angle_alpha   90.00
_cell.angle_beta   90.00
_cell.angle_gamma   90.00
#
_symmetry.space_group_name_H-M   'P 1'
#
loop_
_entity.id
_entity.type
_entity.pdbx_description
1 polymer ?
#
loop_
_entity_poly.entity_id
_entity_poly.type
_entity_poly.pdbx_seq_one_letter_code
_entity_poly.pdbx_strand_id
1 'polypeptide(L)'
;MTSPRTPGLPGGDRSSASRELLRHITTFKRYVEETPATLKVMCFMGGIAVVVNGIFGVLDVFDVFGDTLHYVVNAYQVFFGIVTCMTELDEDWCGPLHGWLHQRQKWMHEWALGLTLLWGRGLFYLFQGTLVLVASSLLSLGLIIGVYMMVAGALCINQHFVERRKAQAGSPREAERGLHLGGSYSDFGAGRTSPTEEYIRVNY
;
A
#
# COMPACT_ATOMS: atom_id res chain seq x y z
N MET A 1 58.15 41.31 14.08
CA MET A 1 57.24 40.43 14.84
C MET A 1 55.91 40.40 14.12
N THR A 2 55.70 39.39 13.28
CA THR A 2 54.52 39.22 12.42
C THR A 2 53.83 37.93 12.83
N SER A 3 52.64 38.07 13.42
CA SER A 3 51.83 36.93 13.89
C SER A 3 51.14 36.24 12.71
N PRO A 4 51.26 34.90 12.55
CA PRO A 4 50.63 34.18 11.46
C PRO A 4 49.11 34.05 11.71
N ARG A 5 48.31 34.42 10.70
CA ARG A 5 46.86 34.17 10.68
C ARG A 5 46.59 32.72 10.32
N THR A 6 45.87 32.02 11.19
CA THR A 6 45.34 30.68 10.92
C THR A 6 44.09 30.78 10.03
N PRO A 7 43.96 29.94 8.99
CA PRO A 7 42.77 29.89 8.15
C PRO A 7 41.60 29.25 8.92
N GLY A 8 40.52 30.00 9.09
CA GLY A 8 39.28 29.53 9.72
C GLY A 8 38.61 28.45 8.87
N LEU A 9 38.33 27.31 9.48
CA LEU A 9 37.59 26.22 8.85
C LEU A 9 36.14 26.64 8.59
N PRO A 10 35.57 26.30 7.42
CA PRO A 10 34.19 26.62 7.09
C PRO A 10 33.24 25.80 7.96
N GLY A 11 32.60 26.46 8.93
CA GLY A 11 31.49 25.91 9.72
C GLY A 11 30.23 25.75 8.86
N GLY A 12 30.25 24.75 7.98
CA GLY A 12 29.17 24.45 7.04
C GLY A 12 27.95 23.80 7.70
N ASP A 13 26.88 24.57 7.81
CA ASP A 13 25.54 24.28 7.26
C ASP A 13 24.85 22.92 7.55
N ARG A 14 25.24 22.17 8.58
CA ARG A 14 24.52 20.93 8.95
C ARG A 14 23.06 21.17 9.40
N SER A 15 22.71 22.39 9.80
CA SER A 15 21.35 22.74 10.24
C SER A 15 20.36 22.98 9.09
N SER A 16 20.83 23.34 7.90
CA SER A 16 19.96 23.61 6.75
C SER A 16 19.50 22.31 6.09
N ALA A 17 20.41 21.36 5.88
CA ALA A 17 20.09 20.03 5.33
C ALA A 17 19.02 19.27 6.14
N SER A 18 19.13 19.27 7.47
CA SER A 18 18.13 18.60 8.34
C SER A 18 16.75 19.26 8.27
N ARG A 19 16.68 20.58 8.10
CA ARG A 19 15.41 21.31 7.99
C ARG A 19 14.71 21.03 6.66
N GLU A 20 15.45 20.87 5.58
CA GLU A 20 14.89 20.48 4.27
C GLU A 20 14.33 19.06 4.29
N LEU A 21 15.07 18.10 4.85
CA LEU A 21 14.60 16.72 5.01
C LEU A 21 13.31 16.66 5.84
N LEU A 22 13.24 17.40 6.95
CA LEU A 22 12.03 17.46 7.77
C LEU A 22 10.84 18.04 7.00
N ARG A 23 11.05 19.09 6.19
CA ARG A 23 9.98 19.62 5.32
C ARG A 23 9.48 18.56 4.35
N HIS A 24 10.39 17.85 3.68
CA HIS A 24 10.03 16.78 2.73
C HIS A 24 9.25 15.65 3.42
N ILE A 25 9.66 15.25 4.63
CA ILE A 25 8.95 14.25 5.44
C ILE A 25 7.55 14.76 5.84
N THR A 26 7.40 16.04 6.21
CA THR A 26 6.08 16.58 6.58
C THR A 26 5.13 16.71 5.40
N THR A 27 5.64 17.10 4.22
CA THR A 27 4.84 17.14 2.98
C THR A 27 4.42 15.73 2.57
N PHE A 28 5.34 14.77 2.66
CA PHE A 28 5.03 13.36 2.46
C PHE A 28 3.96 12.88 3.44
N LYS A 29 4.01 13.28 4.71
CA LYS A 29 3.00 12.92 5.70
C LYS A 29 1.60 13.45 5.35
N ARG A 30 1.49 14.66 4.80
CA ARG A 30 0.21 15.22 4.31
C ARG A 30 -0.31 14.47 3.09
N TYR A 31 0.57 14.13 2.15
CA TYR A 31 0.21 13.28 1.02
C TYR A 31 -0.19 11.85 1.46
N VAL A 32 0.33 11.41 2.62
CA VAL A 32 -0.03 10.17 3.35
C VAL A 32 -1.35 10.29 4.15
N GLU A 33 -1.98 11.47 4.21
CA GLU A 33 -3.32 11.65 4.82
C GLU A 33 -4.49 11.70 3.80
N GLU A 34 -4.25 11.96 2.51
CA GLU A 34 -5.27 11.88 1.42
C GLU A 34 -5.32 10.49 0.73
N THR A 35 -4.70 9.49 1.34
CA THR A 35 -3.98 8.45 0.60
C THR A 35 -4.69 7.15 0.22
N PRO A 36 -5.87 6.78 0.75
CA PRO A 36 -6.43 5.50 0.36
C PRO A 36 -6.68 5.46 -1.16
N ALA A 37 -7.12 6.56 -1.77
CA ALA A 37 -7.29 6.65 -3.22
C ALA A 37 -5.96 6.59 -3.99
N THR A 38 -4.95 7.36 -3.60
CA THR A 38 -3.67 7.40 -4.31
C THR A 38 -2.94 6.06 -4.30
N LEU A 39 -2.94 5.36 -3.16
CA LEU A 39 -2.31 4.03 -3.10
C LEU A 39 -3.07 3.00 -3.92
N LYS A 40 -4.41 3.06 -3.95
CA LYS A 40 -5.20 2.19 -4.82
C LYS A 40 -4.76 2.36 -6.29
N VAL A 41 -4.65 3.59 -6.76
CA VAL A 41 -4.20 3.89 -8.13
C VAL A 41 -2.75 3.43 -8.37
N MET A 42 -1.84 3.65 -7.43
CA MET A 42 -0.46 3.17 -7.55
C MET A 42 -0.38 1.64 -7.64
N CYS A 43 -1.12 0.92 -6.79
CA CYS A 43 -1.15 -0.54 -6.79
C CYS A 43 -1.83 -1.08 -8.04
N PHE A 44 -2.90 -0.43 -8.52
CA PHE A 44 -3.56 -0.76 -9.79
C PHE A 44 -2.61 -0.64 -10.98
N MET A 45 -1.89 0.48 -11.10
CA MET A 45 -0.88 0.68 -12.15
C MET A 45 0.25 -0.37 -12.06
N GLY A 46 0.66 -0.72 -10.84
CA GLY A 46 1.60 -1.80 -10.60
C GLY A 46 1.08 -3.17 -11.04
N GLY A 47 -0.19 -3.47 -10.76
CA GLY A 47 -0.89 -4.66 -11.24
C GLY A 47 -0.86 -4.76 -12.76
N ILE A 48 -1.21 -3.68 -13.48
CA ILE A 48 -1.16 -3.61 -14.94
C ILE A 48 0.26 -3.87 -15.44
N ALA A 49 1.26 -3.22 -14.85
CA ALA A 49 2.65 -3.40 -15.24
C ALA A 49 3.10 -4.86 -15.08
N VAL A 50 2.71 -5.53 -13.99
CA VAL A 50 2.99 -6.96 -13.77
C VAL A 50 2.29 -7.84 -14.79
N VAL A 51 1.02 -7.56 -15.13
CA VAL A 51 0.30 -8.31 -16.18
C VAL A 51 1.02 -8.19 -17.52
N VAL A 52 1.34 -6.97 -17.94
CA VAL A 52 2.03 -6.71 -19.21
C VAL A 52 3.40 -7.38 -19.24
N ASN A 53 4.18 -7.26 -18.16
CA ASN A 53 5.48 -7.92 -18.04
C ASN A 53 5.36 -9.45 -18.10
N GLY A 54 4.40 -10.03 -17.38
CA GLY A 54 4.15 -11.48 -17.41
C GLY A 54 3.72 -11.97 -18.79
N ILE A 55 2.89 -11.21 -19.52
CA ILE A 55 2.50 -11.54 -20.91
C ILE A 55 3.73 -11.54 -21.82
N PHE A 56 4.59 -10.52 -21.73
CA PHE A 56 5.85 -10.52 -22.50
C PHE A 56 6.74 -11.71 -22.15
N GLY A 57 6.81 -12.10 -20.87
CA GLY A 57 7.54 -13.30 -20.43
C GLY A 57 6.96 -14.63 -20.93
N VAL A 58 5.64 -14.70 -21.18
CA VAL A 58 4.98 -15.88 -21.80
C VAL A 58 5.13 -15.87 -23.33
N LEU A 59 5.16 -14.70 -23.96
CA LEU A 59 5.31 -14.55 -25.41
C LEU A 59 6.76 -14.67 -25.89
N ASP A 60 7.74 -14.69 -24.98
CA ASP A 60 9.13 -15.01 -25.31
C ASP A 60 9.29 -16.53 -25.54
N VAL A 61 8.55 -17.04 -26.53
CA VAL A 61 8.44 -18.44 -26.92
C VAL A 61 9.72 -18.96 -27.59
N PHE A 62 10.70 -18.09 -27.83
CA PHE A 62 11.91 -18.44 -28.57
C PHE A 62 13.00 -19.08 -27.70
N ASP A 63 12.90 -18.97 -26.37
CA ASP A 63 13.83 -19.61 -25.40
C ASP A 63 13.19 -20.84 -24.69
N VAL A 64 12.12 -21.38 -25.27
CA VAL A 64 11.11 -22.28 -24.66
C VAL A 64 11.60 -23.62 -24.14
N PHE A 65 12.62 -24.20 -24.74
CA PHE A 65 12.90 -25.62 -24.50
C PHE A 65 13.72 -25.88 -23.23
N GLY A 66 14.19 -24.83 -22.54
CA GLY A 66 15.01 -24.96 -21.33
C GLY A 66 14.25 -24.99 -20.01
N ASP A 67 13.27 -24.09 -19.82
CA ASP A 67 12.76 -23.76 -18.48
C ASP A 67 11.22 -23.72 -18.38
N THR A 68 10.58 -24.89 -18.24
CA THR A 68 9.14 -25.00 -17.92
C THR A 68 8.73 -24.16 -16.71
N LEU A 69 9.63 -24.02 -15.73
CA LEU A 69 9.40 -23.24 -14.52
C LEU A 69 9.19 -21.74 -14.85
N HIS A 70 9.90 -21.20 -15.84
CA HIS A 70 9.77 -19.80 -16.24
C HIS A 70 8.34 -19.49 -16.73
N TYR A 71 7.76 -20.39 -17.53
CA TYR A 71 6.37 -20.26 -18.02
C TYR A 71 5.35 -20.28 -16.88
N VAL A 72 5.51 -21.22 -15.96
CA VAL A 72 4.62 -21.36 -14.80
C VAL A 72 4.67 -20.10 -13.94
N VAL A 73 5.87 -19.57 -13.68
CA VAL A 73 6.06 -18.34 -12.90
C VAL A 73 5.44 -17.13 -13.61
N ASN A 74 5.64 -16.95 -14.92
CA ASN A 74 5.04 -15.86 -15.67
C ASN A 74 3.50 -15.98 -15.75
N ALA A 75 2.96 -17.20 -15.87
CA ALA A 75 1.52 -17.42 -15.80
C ALA A 75 0.94 -17.02 -14.43
N TYR A 76 1.64 -17.35 -13.33
CA TYR A 76 1.27 -16.89 -11.99
C TYR A 76 1.36 -15.37 -11.85
N GLN A 77 2.37 -14.72 -12.45
CA GLN A 77 2.47 -13.25 -12.46
C GLN A 77 1.28 -12.60 -13.14
N VAL A 78 0.90 -13.08 -14.34
CA VAL A 78 -0.27 -12.56 -15.06
C VAL A 78 -1.52 -12.74 -14.23
N PHE A 79 -1.72 -13.94 -13.66
CA PHE A 79 -2.87 -14.22 -12.80
C PHE A 79 -2.93 -13.30 -11.58
N PHE A 80 -1.85 -13.18 -10.81
CA PHE A 80 -1.81 -12.31 -9.63
C PHE A 80 -1.89 -10.83 -9.97
N GLY A 81 -1.31 -10.40 -11.09
CA GLY A 81 -1.46 -9.05 -11.61
C GLY A 81 -2.92 -8.72 -11.93
N ILE A 82 -3.65 -9.64 -12.57
CA ILE A 82 -5.09 -9.49 -12.83
C ILE A 82 -5.88 -9.40 -11.52
N VAL A 83 -5.58 -10.26 -10.54
CA VAL A 83 -6.20 -10.20 -9.20
C VAL A 83 -5.93 -8.85 -8.53
N THR A 84 -4.69 -8.34 -8.62
CA THR A 84 -4.33 -7.00 -8.14
C THR A 84 -5.17 -5.93 -8.84
N CYS A 85 -5.28 -5.97 -10.16
CA CYS A 85 -6.12 -5.03 -10.90
C CYS A 85 -7.59 -5.09 -10.44
N MET A 86 -8.16 -6.29 -10.27
CA MET A 86 -9.56 -6.46 -9.84
C MET A 86 -9.81 -6.02 -8.39
N THR A 87 -8.84 -6.23 -7.49
CA THR A 87 -8.94 -5.78 -6.08
C THR A 87 -8.79 -4.27 -5.91
N GLU A 88 -8.02 -3.63 -6.80
CA GLU A 88 -7.71 -2.20 -6.73
C GLU A 88 -8.62 -1.32 -7.60
N LEU A 89 -9.41 -1.92 -8.49
CA LEU A 89 -10.28 -1.18 -9.38
C LEU A 89 -11.42 -0.52 -8.61
N ASP A 90 -11.49 0.80 -8.70
CA ASP A 90 -12.53 1.61 -8.07
C ASP A 90 -13.88 1.41 -8.76
N GLU A 91 -14.95 1.39 -7.98
CA GLU A 91 -16.31 1.17 -8.47
C GLU A 91 -16.75 2.30 -9.41
N ASP A 92 -16.28 3.52 -9.15
CA ASP A 92 -16.55 4.73 -9.93
C ASP A 92 -15.99 4.65 -11.36
N TRP A 93 -14.92 3.88 -11.57
CA TRP A 93 -14.22 3.81 -12.85
C TRP A 93 -14.87 2.79 -13.80
N CYS A 94 -15.75 1.93 -13.29
CA CYS A 94 -16.24 0.77 -14.02
C CYS A 94 -17.50 1.01 -14.85
N GLY A 95 -18.20 2.13 -14.67
CA GLY A 95 -19.41 2.47 -15.43
C GLY A 95 -20.35 1.26 -15.61
N PRO A 96 -20.68 0.84 -16.85
CA PRO A 96 -21.62 -0.27 -17.09
C PRO A 96 -21.11 -1.66 -16.66
N LEU A 97 -19.80 -1.83 -16.43
CA LEU A 97 -19.21 -3.08 -15.94
C LEU A 97 -19.35 -3.27 -14.42
N HIS A 98 -19.85 -2.26 -13.71
CA HIS A 98 -19.95 -2.25 -12.25
C HIS A 98 -20.67 -3.49 -11.69
N GLY A 99 -21.79 -3.92 -12.29
CA GLY A 99 -22.54 -5.08 -11.80
C GLY A 99 -21.74 -6.40 -11.88
N TRP A 100 -20.94 -6.58 -12.92
CA TRP A 100 -20.10 -7.77 -13.07
C TRP A 100 -18.91 -7.73 -12.10
N LEU A 101 -18.28 -6.56 -11.95
CA LEU A 101 -17.14 -6.39 -11.05
C LEU A 101 -17.55 -6.61 -9.59
N HIS A 102 -18.66 -6.04 -9.17
CA HIS A 102 -19.18 -6.16 -7.81
C HIS A 102 -19.44 -7.63 -7.44
N GLN A 103 -19.99 -8.43 -8.38
CA GLN A 103 -20.16 -9.86 -8.18
C GLN A 103 -18.83 -10.60 -7.99
N ARG A 104 -17.79 -10.22 -8.76
CA ARG A 104 -16.45 -10.82 -8.65
C ARG A 104 -15.72 -10.40 -7.38
N GLN A 105 -15.85 -9.15 -6.97
CA GLN A 105 -15.29 -8.66 -5.71
C GLN A 105 -15.93 -9.37 -4.52
N LYS A 106 -17.26 -9.56 -4.52
CA LYS A 106 -17.94 -10.35 -3.49
C LYS A 106 -17.42 -11.79 -3.44
N TRP A 107 -17.31 -12.45 -4.59
CA TRP A 107 -16.77 -13.79 -4.68
C TRP A 107 -15.32 -13.86 -4.16
N MET A 108 -14.46 -12.92 -4.56
CA MET A 108 -13.09 -12.83 -4.04
C MET A 108 -13.06 -12.56 -2.53
N HIS A 109 -13.98 -11.76 -2.00
CA HIS A 109 -14.07 -11.49 -0.57
C HIS A 109 -14.37 -12.75 0.25
N GLU A 110 -15.22 -13.64 -0.29
CA GLU A 110 -15.53 -14.93 0.34
C GLU A 110 -14.33 -15.89 0.30
N TRP A 111 -13.62 -15.96 -0.82
CA TRP A 111 -12.49 -16.90 -1.00
C TRP A 111 -11.17 -16.41 -0.39
N ALA A 112 -10.96 -15.09 -0.33
CA ALA A 112 -9.69 -14.48 0.00
C ALA A 112 -9.86 -13.34 1.01
N LEU A 113 -10.49 -13.67 2.15
CA LEU A 113 -10.71 -12.73 3.26
C LEU A 113 -9.39 -12.10 3.79
N GLY A 114 -8.26 -12.79 3.59
CA GLY A 114 -6.94 -12.23 3.85
C GLY A 114 -6.55 -11.10 2.88
N LEU A 115 -6.87 -11.23 1.59
CA LEU A 115 -6.59 -10.20 0.57
C LEU A 115 -7.52 -9.00 0.66
N THR A 116 -8.62 -9.06 1.42
CA THR A 116 -9.50 -7.89 1.59
C THR A 116 -9.04 -7.01 2.74
N LEU A 117 -8.32 -7.57 3.71
CA LEU A 117 -7.67 -6.81 4.77
C LEU A 117 -6.50 -5.97 4.22
N LEU A 118 -6.41 -4.70 4.62
CA LEU A 118 -5.37 -3.75 4.18
C LEU A 118 -3.94 -4.31 4.35
N TRP A 119 -3.68 -5.01 5.46
CA TRP A 119 -2.37 -5.62 5.71
C TRP A 119 -2.08 -6.81 4.79
N GLY A 120 -3.09 -7.61 4.46
CA GLY A 120 -2.95 -8.76 3.57
C GLY A 120 -2.75 -8.34 2.12
N ARG A 121 -3.38 -7.24 1.68
CA ARG A 121 -3.09 -6.58 0.40
C ARG A 121 -1.64 -6.16 0.29
N GLY A 122 -1.14 -5.44 1.31
CA GLY A 122 0.26 -5.02 1.34
C GLY A 122 1.24 -6.20 1.29
N LEU A 123 0.94 -7.29 2.02
CA LEU A 123 1.75 -8.52 1.98
C LEU A 123 1.69 -9.21 0.61
N PHE A 124 0.51 -9.22 -0.03
CA PHE A 124 0.33 -9.76 -1.37
C PHE A 124 1.15 -8.98 -2.41
N TYR A 125 1.22 -7.65 -2.33
CA TYR A 125 2.06 -6.83 -3.21
C TYR A 125 3.56 -7.05 -2.99
N LEU A 126 3.99 -7.25 -1.73
CA LEU A 126 5.38 -7.66 -1.44
C LEU A 126 5.72 -9.02 -2.04
N PHE A 127 4.81 -9.99 -1.93
CA PHE A 127 4.96 -11.32 -2.53
C PHE A 127 5.03 -11.22 -4.05
N GLN A 128 4.10 -10.50 -4.69
CA GLN A 128 4.08 -10.29 -6.13
C GLN A 128 5.36 -9.59 -6.62
N GLY A 129 5.81 -8.53 -5.93
CA GLY A 129 7.06 -7.84 -6.25
C GLY A 129 8.27 -8.76 -6.14
N THR A 130 8.35 -9.57 -5.09
CA THR A 130 9.44 -10.55 -4.92
C THR A 130 9.42 -11.62 -6.01
N LEU A 131 8.25 -12.11 -6.38
CA LEU A 131 8.07 -13.10 -7.45
C LEU A 131 8.53 -12.51 -8.81
N VAL A 132 8.18 -11.25 -9.10
CA VAL A 132 8.67 -10.53 -10.28
C VAL A 132 10.18 -10.35 -10.26
N LEU A 133 10.78 -9.99 -9.12
CA LEU A 133 12.23 -9.87 -8.98
C LEU A 133 12.97 -11.19 -9.23
N VAL A 134 12.46 -12.30 -8.68
CA VAL A 134 13.07 -13.63 -8.86
C VAL A 134 12.98 -14.10 -10.31
N ALA A 135 11.89 -13.77 -11.01
CA ALA A 135 11.72 -14.11 -12.42
C ALA A 135 12.52 -13.20 -13.37
N SER A 136 12.99 -12.05 -12.89
CA SER A 136 13.62 -11.01 -13.72
C SER A 136 15.14 -11.09 -13.67
N SER A 137 15.81 -10.84 -14.79
CA SER A 137 17.25 -10.57 -14.78
C SER A 137 17.56 -9.25 -14.06
N LEU A 138 18.76 -9.14 -13.47
CA LEU A 138 19.15 -7.98 -12.64
C LEU A 138 19.10 -6.60 -13.35
N LEU A 139 19.06 -6.56 -14.68
CA LEU A 139 19.00 -5.34 -15.49
C LEU A 139 17.73 -5.23 -16.34
N SER A 140 16.72 -6.07 -16.11
CA SER A 140 15.48 -6.04 -16.89
C SER A 140 14.46 -5.05 -16.33
N LEU A 141 13.49 -4.67 -17.17
CA LEU A 141 12.35 -3.83 -16.80
C LEU A 141 11.54 -4.44 -15.63
N GLY A 142 11.49 -5.77 -15.56
CA GLY A 142 10.87 -6.50 -14.46
C GLY A 142 11.50 -6.21 -13.10
N LEU A 143 12.81 -5.90 -13.02
CA LEU A 143 13.44 -5.45 -11.76
C LEU A 143 12.78 -4.19 -11.23
N ILE A 144 12.57 -3.19 -12.10
CA ILE A 144 11.96 -1.91 -11.73
C ILE A 144 10.52 -2.11 -11.27
N ILE A 145 9.74 -2.92 -12.00
CA ILE A 145 8.36 -3.26 -11.62
C ILE A 145 8.33 -4.01 -10.28
N GLY A 146 9.23 -4.96 -10.07
CA GLY A 146 9.31 -5.74 -8.84
C GLY A 146 9.61 -4.86 -7.62
N VAL A 147 10.62 -3.98 -7.72
CA VAL A 147 10.94 -3.00 -6.67
C VAL A 147 9.76 -2.05 -6.44
N TYR A 148 9.13 -1.56 -7.50
CA TYR A 148 7.95 -0.69 -7.40
C TYR A 148 6.82 -1.35 -6.61
N MET A 149 6.48 -2.61 -6.92
CA MET A 149 5.45 -3.36 -6.21
C MET A 149 5.84 -3.62 -4.74
N MET A 150 7.13 -3.85 -4.45
CA MET A 150 7.58 -3.99 -3.08
C MET A 150 7.43 -2.70 -2.27
N VAL A 151 7.77 -1.56 -2.87
CA VAL A 151 7.59 -0.24 -2.22
C VAL A 151 6.10 0.03 -1.98
N ALA A 152 5.24 -0.21 -2.97
CA ALA A 152 3.80 -0.09 -2.82
C ALA A 152 3.26 -0.97 -1.67
N GLY A 153 3.64 -2.24 -1.62
CA GLY A 153 3.26 -3.15 -0.53
C GLY A 153 3.76 -2.69 0.85
N ALA A 154 4.99 -2.19 0.95
CA ALA A 154 5.53 -1.64 2.19
C ALA A 154 4.78 -0.38 2.64
N LEU A 155 4.36 0.49 1.72
CA LEU A 155 3.55 1.66 2.02
C LEU A 155 2.17 1.26 2.57
N CYS A 156 1.48 0.29 1.94
CA CYS A 156 0.20 -0.24 2.43
C CYS A 156 0.31 -0.79 3.86
N ILE A 157 1.38 -1.54 4.16
CA ILE A 157 1.61 -2.08 5.51
C ILE A 157 1.89 -0.94 6.51
N ASN A 158 2.72 0.03 6.14
CA ASN A 158 3.03 1.17 7.02
C ASN A 158 1.77 1.96 7.38
N GLN A 159 0.88 2.19 6.42
CA GLN A 159 -0.39 2.84 6.69
C GLN A 159 -1.26 2.08 7.67
N HIS A 160 -1.36 0.76 7.51
CA HIS A 160 -2.10 -0.07 8.44
C HIS A 160 -1.63 0.09 9.89
N PHE A 161 -0.30 0.16 10.10
CA PHE A 161 0.26 0.40 11.43
C PHE A 161 -0.01 1.82 11.94
N VAL A 162 -0.01 2.82 11.06
CA VAL A 162 -0.31 4.21 11.44
C VAL A 162 -1.76 4.35 11.89
N GLU A 163 -2.72 3.77 11.17
CA GLU A 163 -4.14 3.76 11.54
C GLU A 163 -4.36 3.09 12.90
N ARG A 164 -3.72 1.93 13.13
CA ARG A 164 -3.79 1.25 14.42
C ARG A 164 -3.25 2.08 15.57
N ARG A 165 -2.14 2.81 15.37
CA ARG A 165 -1.59 3.71 16.40
C ARG A 165 -2.53 4.87 16.70
N LYS A 166 -3.15 5.45 15.67
CA LYS A 166 -4.15 6.52 15.83
C LYS A 166 -5.36 6.05 16.64
N ALA A 167 -5.88 4.86 16.34
CA ALA A 167 -7.02 4.26 17.06
C ALA A 167 -6.70 4.01 18.56
N GLN A 168 -5.49 3.53 18.87
CA GLN A 168 -5.07 3.30 20.26
C GLN A 168 -4.85 4.60 21.04
N ALA A 169 -4.35 5.65 20.41
CA ALA A 169 -4.10 6.93 21.07
C ALA A 169 -5.38 7.71 21.44
N GLY A 170 -6.51 7.47 20.76
CA GLY A 170 -7.79 8.13 21.03
C GLY A 170 -8.53 7.60 22.26
N SER A 171 -8.40 6.31 22.56
CA SER A 171 -9.19 5.61 23.60
C SER A 171 -8.97 6.07 25.06
N PRO A 172 -7.75 6.43 25.54
CA PRO A 172 -7.52 6.72 26.95
C PRO A 172 -8.19 7.99 27.46
N ARG A 173 -8.31 9.02 26.61
CA ARG A 173 -8.81 10.35 27.03
C ARG A 173 -10.33 10.46 26.99
N GLU A 174 -10.99 9.67 26.15
CA GLU A 174 -12.46 9.62 26.11
C GLU A 174 -13.02 8.81 27.28
N ALA A 175 -12.33 7.74 27.70
CA ALA A 175 -12.69 7.00 28.92
C ALA A 175 -12.64 7.90 30.18
N GLU A 176 -11.65 8.79 30.29
CA GLU A 176 -11.54 9.75 31.41
C GLU A 176 -12.60 10.86 31.35
N ARG A 177 -12.92 11.39 30.15
CA ARG A 177 -13.98 12.42 30.00
C ARG A 177 -15.39 11.86 30.20
N GLY A 178 -15.63 10.62 29.79
CA GLY A 178 -16.90 9.92 30.03
C GLY A 178 -17.16 9.69 31.52
N LEU A 179 -16.11 9.50 32.33
CA LEU A 179 -16.23 9.36 33.78
C LEU A 179 -16.62 10.68 34.47
N HIS A 180 -16.16 11.83 33.96
CA HIS A 180 -16.50 13.15 34.50
C HIS A 180 -17.88 13.68 34.06
N LEU A 181 -18.45 13.15 32.98
CA LEU A 181 -19.82 13.47 32.54
C LEU A 181 -20.85 12.40 32.96
N GLY A 182 -20.43 11.42 33.78
CA GLY A 182 -21.23 10.32 34.32
C GLY A 182 -22.23 10.70 35.42
N GLY A 183 -23.01 11.75 35.20
CA GLY A 183 -24.25 12.02 35.93
C GLY A 183 -25.34 12.33 34.92
N SER A 184 -26.32 11.44 34.78
CA SER A 184 -27.56 11.63 34.01
C SER A 184 -27.58 11.23 32.53
N TYR A 185 -27.26 9.97 32.19
CA TYR A 185 -27.73 9.37 30.93
C TYR A 185 -27.99 7.86 31.10
N SER A 186 -29.14 7.56 31.69
CA SER A 186 -29.67 6.20 31.83
C SER A 186 -30.98 6.07 31.05
N ASP A 187 -31.02 6.42 29.75
CA ASP A 187 -32.20 6.06 28.93
C ASP A 187 -32.07 6.25 27.39
N PHE A 188 -31.04 5.71 26.73
CA PHE A 188 -31.12 5.59 25.27
C PHE A 188 -30.55 4.25 24.79
N GLY A 189 -31.47 3.34 24.53
CA GLY A 189 -31.23 1.93 24.28
C GLY A 189 -30.61 1.61 22.91
N ALA A 190 -30.01 0.41 22.91
CA ALA A 190 -30.00 -0.57 21.83
C ALA A 190 -29.80 -0.05 20.40
N GLY A 191 -28.53 -0.06 19.96
CA GLY A 191 -28.21 0.10 18.54
C GLY A 191 -26.77 0.47 18.19
N ARG A 192 -25.82 0.49 19.14
CA ARG A 192 -24.40 0.68 18.79
C ARG A 192 -23.84 -0.60 18.20
N THR A 193 -23.88 -0.70 16.87
CA THR A 193 -22.91 -1.51 16.13
C THR A 193 -21.52 -1.07 16.57
N SER A 194 -20.66 -2.05 16.86
CA SER A 194 -19.31 -1.78 17.38
C SER A 194 -18.57 -0.79 16.45
N PRO A 195 -17.72 0.13 16.97
CA PRO A 195 -16.93 1.05 16.15
C PRO A 195 -16.08 0.34 15.07
N THR A 196 -15.81 -0.94 15.28
CA THR A 196 -15.16 -1.84 14.32
C THR A 196 -15.99 -2.12 13.06
N GLU A 197 -17.32 -2.15 13.12
CA GLU A 197 -18.16 -2.36 11.93
C GLU A 197 -18.29 -1.11 11.06
N GLU A 198 -18.28 0.09 11.66
CA GLU A 198 -18.34 1.34 10.91
C GLU A 198 -17.01 1.61 10.20
N TYR A 199 -15.87 1.26 10.81
CA TYR A 199 -14.56 1.34 10.15
C TYR A 199 -14.40 0.37 8.97
N ILE A 200 -15.13 -0.76 9.01
CA ILE A 200 -15.22 -1.69 7.88
C ILE A 200 -16.08 -1.07 6.77
N ARG A 201 -17.22 -0.43 7.06
CA ARG A 201 -18.07 0.15 6.00
C ARG A 201 -17.50 1.37 5.27
N VAL A 202 -16.61 2.16 5.88
CA VAL A 202 -16.14 3.42 5.27
C VAL A 202 -14.91 3.23 4.38
N ASN A 203 -14.21 2.09 4.48
CA ASN A 203 -13.02 1.78 3.68
C ASN A 203 -13.25 0.72 2.59
N TYR A 204 -14.48 0.21 2.45
CA TYR A 204 -14.88 -0.68 1.37
C TYR A 204 -16.07 -0.08 0.61
#